data_AF-A0A3C0FAV3-F1
#
_entry.id   AF-A0A3C0FAV3-F1
#
_cell.length_a   1.000
_cell.length_b   1.000
_cell.length_c   1.000
_cell.angle_alpha   90.00
_cell.angle_beta   90.00
_cell.angle_gamma   90.00
#
_symmetry.space_group_name_H-M   'P 1'
#
loop_
_entity.id
_entity.type
_entity.pdbx_description
1 polymer ?
#
loop_
_entity_poly.entity_id
_entity_poly.type
_entity_poly.pdbx_seq_one_letter_code
_entity_poly.pdbx_strand_id
1 'polypeptide(L)'
;MRVVTAPELGFCYGVMRAVEEAMRVASTGGGHTLGPIVHNRRVVEDLVQRGVSPVDRVEAAAGKALVIRAHGVSRQTLAEARALCRVIDATCPFVRRAQLAAAELASEGRLVIIVGTGEHPEVAGLVDAAGG
;
A
#
# COMPACT_ATOMS: atom_id res chain seq x y z
N MET A 1 23.08 -14.99 29.65
CA MET A 1 21.69 -14.76 29.18
C MET A 1 21.50 -15.50 27.87
N ARG A 2 20.47 -16.34 27.73
CA ARG A 2 20.18 -17.06 26.47
C ARG A 2 19.11 -16.27 25.71
N VAL A 3 19.42 -15.85 24.49
CA VAL A 3 18.46 -15.20 23.59
C VAL A 3 17.81 -16.30 22.74
N VAL A 4 16.48 -16.30 22.67
CA VAL A 4 15.69 -17.23 21.86
C VAL A 4 14.85 -16.40 20.90
N THR A 5 14.87 -16.77 19.62
CA THR A 5 14.11 -16.09 18.57
C THR A 5 12.95 -16.96 18.09
N ALA A 6 11.89 -16.33 17.60
CA ALA A 6 10.82 -17.03 16.91
C ALA A 6 11.36 -17.71 15.63
N PRO A 7 10.72 -18.81 15.16
CA PRO A 7 11.10 -19.45 13.90
C PRO A 7 10.82 -18.56 12.68
N GLU A 8 9.81 -17.68 12.77
CA GLU A 8 9.48 -16.69 11.75
C GLU A 8 9.59 -15.29 12.36
N LEU A 9 10.38 -14.42 11.72
CA LEU A 9 10.58 -13.05 12.15
C LEU A 9 10.89 -12.15 10.94
N GLY A 10 10.48 -10.88 11.02
CA GLY A 10 10.82 -9.87 10.01
C GLY A 10 9.70 -9.59 9.02
N PHE A 11 10.07 -9.36 7.75
CA PHE A 11 9.13 -8.93 6.71
C PHE A 11 8.23 -10.07 6.26
N CYS A 12 6.92 -9.81 6.22
CA CYS A 12 6.01 -10.66 5.45
C CYS A 12 6.19 -10.40 3.95
N TYR A 13 5.67 -11.31 3.13
CA TYR A 13 5.71 -11.19 1.66
C TYR A 13 5.20 -9.83 1.14
N GLY A 14 4.07 -9.34 1.68
CA GLY A 14 3.48 -8.07 1.24
C GLY A 14 4.37 -6.86 1.53
N VAL A 15 5.01 -6.85 2.71
CA VAL A 15 5.96 -5.81 3.11
C VAL A 15 7.22 -5.87 2.26
N MET A 16 7.80 -7.06 2.07
CA MET A 16 9.00 -7.23 1.26
C MET A 16 8.79 -6.73 -0.17
N ARG A 17 7.67 -7.13 -0.80
CA ARG A 17 7.29 -6.65 -2.14
C ARG A 17 7.19 -5.13 -2.19
N ALA A 18 6.50 -4.50 -1.24
CA ALA A 18 6.33 -3.05 -1.22
C ALA A 18 7.66 -2.30 -1.09
N VAL A 19 8.56 -2.79 -0.24
CA VAL A 19 9.91 -2.22 -0.08
C VAL A 19 10.74 -2.41 -1.34
N GLU A 20 10.70 -3.59 -1.98
CA GLU A 20 11.41 -3.86 -3.23
C GLU A 20 10.95 -2.94 -4.37
N GLU A 21 9.64 -2.71 -4.52
CA GLU A 21 9.14 -1.77 -5.54
C GLU A 21 9.62 -0.34 -5.28
N ALA A 22 9.61 0.11 -4.02
CA ALA A 22 10.13 1.43 -3.67
C ALA A 22 11.64 1.54 -3.96
N MET A 23 12.41 0.48 -3.72
CA MET A 23 13.84 0.43 -4.04
C MET A 23 14.09 0.47 -5.57
N ARG A 24 13.26 -0.19 -6.38
CA ARG A 24 13.33 -0.09 -7.86
C ARG A 24 12.99 1.32 -8.36
N VAL A 25 12.04 1.99 -7.73
CA VAL A 25 11.75 3.40 -8.03
C VAL A 25 12.97 4.28 -7.69
N ALA A 26 13.60 4.04 -6.54
CA ALA A 26 14.82 4.74 -6.16
C ALA A 26 15.93 4.57 -7.21
N SER A 27 16.12 3.36 -7.76
CA SER A 27 17.15 3.12 -8.78
C SER A 27 16.82 3.65 -10.18
N THR A 28 15.58 4.10 -10.42
CA THR A 28 15.10 4.56 -11.75
C THR A 28 14.76 6.05 -11.80
N GLY A 29 15.31 6.84 -10.87
CA GLY A 29 15.15 8.31 -10.84
C GLY A 29 14.40 8.84 -9.62
N GLY A 30 14.05 7.98 -8.65
CA GLY A 30 13.37 8.38 -7.43
C GLY A 30 11.87 8.66 -7.63
N GLY A 31 11.22 9.08 -6.57
CA GLY A 31 9.77 9.30 -6.56
C GLY A 31 9.22 9.41 -5.16
N HIS A 32 7.97 8.99 -4.99
CA HIS A 32 7.26 9.11 -3.74
C HIS A 32 6.53 7.83 -3.36
N THR A 33 6.22 7.70 -2.08
CA THR A 33 5.30 6.69 -1.54
C THR A 33 4.08 7.43 -0.97
N LEU A 34 2.87 6.90 -1.15
CA LEU A 34 1.68 7.53 -0.56
C LEU A 34 1.57 7.09 0.91
N GLY A 35 2.06 7.94 1.80
CA GLY A 35 2.38 7.64 3.19
C GLY A 35 3.65 6.78 3.34
N PRO A 36 4.08 6.47 4.58
CA PRO A 36 5.26 5.66 4.84
C PRO A 36 5.09 4.25 4.28
N ILE A 37 5.98 3.80 3.38
CA ILE A 37 5.88 2.48 2.69
C ILE A 37 5.61 1.30 3.65
N VAL A 38 6.18 1.37 4.85
CA VAL A 38 5.99 0.47 5.98
C VAL A 38 6.06 1.28 7.27
N HIS A 39 5.51 0.76 8.37
CA HIS A 39 5.65 1.35 9.70
C HIS A 39 7.01 1.01 10.34
N ASN A 40 8.10 1.25 9.61
CA ASN A 40 9.47 1.06 10.08
C ASN A 40 10.31 2.28 9.71
N ARG A 41 10.72 3.04 10.73
CA ARG A 41 11.45 4.30 10.56
C ARG A 41 12.77 4.14 9.78
N ARG A 42 13.55 3.09 10.05
CA ARG A 42 14.84 2.88 9.38
C ARG A 42 14.65 2.63 7.88
N VAL A 43 13.66 1.81 7.52
CA VAL A 43 13.33 1.54 6.12
C VAL A 43 12.91 2.81 5.39
N VAL A 44 12.11 3.66 6.05
CA VAL A 44 11.68 4.94 5.48
C VAL A 44 12.86 5.90 5.31
N GLU A 45 13.72 6.02 6.31
CA GLU A 45 14.93 6.85 6.25
C GLU A 45 15.87 6.40 5.12
N ASP A 46 16.10 5.10 4.98
CA ASP A 46 16.95 4.52 3.93
C ASP A 46 16.41 4.83 2.52
N LEU A 47 15.09 4.77 2.33
CA LEU A 47 14.45 5.11 1.05
C LEU A 47 14.52 6.61 0.75
N VAL A 48 14.36 7.46 1.77
CA VAL A 48 14.50 8.93 1.63
C VAL A 48 15.92 9.27 1.17
N GLN A 49 16.95 8.66 1.76
CA GLN A 49 18.35 8.86 1.33
C GLN A 49 18.59 8.39 -0.12
N ARG A 50 17.77 7.46 -0.62
CA ARG A 50 17.83 6.96 -2.00
C ARG A 50 16.89 7.71 -2.96
N GLY A 51 16.24 8.80 -2.51
CA GLY A 51 15.39 9.64 -3.36
C GLY A 51 13.92 9.21 -3.45
N VAL A 52 13.43 8.40 -2.50
CA VAL A 52 12.01 8.04 -2.38
C VAL A 52 11.46 8.50 -1.05
N SER A 53 10.66 9.57 -1.07
CA SER A 53 10.08 10.16 0.15
C SER A 53 8.57 9.88 0.28
N PRO A 54 8.06 9.68 1.50
CA PRO A 54 6.62 9.61 1.71
C PRO A 54 5.95 10.97 1.50
N VAL A 55 4.74 10.96 0.94
CA VAL A 55 3.86 12.12 0.80
C VAL A 55 2.46 11.77 1.30
N ASP A 56 1.73 12.73 1.85
CA ASP A 56 0.39 12.48 2.40
C ASP A 56 -0.72 12.54 1.36
N ARG A 57 -0.45 13.16 0.21
CA ARG A 57 -1.43 13.41 -0.85
C ARG A 57 -0.84 13.16 -2.23
N VAL A 58 -1.69 12.73 -3.16
CA VAL A 58 -1.29 12.32 -4.51
C VAL A 58 -0.65 13.46 -5.29
N GLU A 59 -1.17 14.68 -5.14
CA GLU A 59 -0.76 15.87 -5.89
C GLU A 59 0.71 16.23 -5.64
N ALA A 60 1.22 15.91 -4.45
CA ALA A 60 2.63 16.13 -4.11
C ALA A 60 3.59 15.27 -4.95
N ALA A 61 3.09 14.22 -5.60
CA ALA A 61 3.86 13.33 -6.47
C ALA A 61 3.57 13.54 -7.97
N ALA A 62 2.85 14.60 -8.35
CA ALA A 62 2.48 14.86 -9.75
C ALA A 62 3.70 14.85 -10.68
N GLY A 63 3.58 14.16 -11.81
CA GLY A 63 4.64 13.99 -12.80
C GLY A 63 5.76 13.02 -12.39
N LYS A 64 5.72 12.42 -11.19
CA LYS A 64 6.72 11.47 -10.70
C LYS A 64 6.15 10.07 -10.51
N ALA A 65 7.03 9.14 -10.15
CA ALA A 65 6.63 7.81 -9.71
C ALA A 65 5.97 7.88 -8.33
N LEU A 66 4.83 7.23 -8.15
CA LEU A 66 4.13 7.12 -6.88
C LEU A 66 3.88 5.64 -6.55
N VAL A 67 4.46 5.17 -5.45
CA VAL A 67 4.30 3.80 -4.95
C VAL A 67 3.15 3.75 -3.94
N ILE A 68 2.14 2.93 -4.24
CA ILE A 68 1.07 2.60 -3.32
C ILE A 68 1.52 1.48 -2.40
N ARG A 69 1.25 1.63 -1.10
CA ARG A 69 1.75 0.74 -0.03
C ARG A 69 1.01 -0.59 0.01
N ALA A 70 1.53 -1.54 0.79
CA ALA A 70 0.96 -2.88 0.93
C ALA A 70 -0.53 -2.91 1.35
N HIS A 71 -1.00 -1.92 2.13
CA HIS A 71 -2.41 -1.81 2.56
C HIS A 71 -3.37 -1.35 1.46
N GLY A 72 -2.86 -0.87 0.33
CA GLY A 72 -3.65 -0.28 -0.74
C GLY A 72 -4.25 1.09 -0.40
N VAL A 73 -5.13 1.54 -1.29
CA VAL A 73 -5.93 2.78 -1.18
C VAL A 73 -7.31 2.55 -1.81
N SER A 74 -8.23 3.51 -1.64
CA SER A 74 -9.54 3.49 -2.30
C SER A 74 -9.42 3.56 -3.83
N ARG A 75 -10.47 3.13 -4.53
CA ARG A 75 -10.57 3.21 -6.00
C ARG A 75 -10.45 4.65 -6.49
N GLN A 76 -11.06 5.58 -5.77
CA GLN A 76 -11.00 7.01 -6.09
C GLN A 76 -9.56 7.53 -6.02
N THR A 77 -8.86 7.32 -4.90
CA THR A 77 -7.47 7.78 -4.74
C THR A 77 -6.54 7.13 -5.76
N LEU A 78 -6.77 5.85 -6.11
CA LEU A 78 -5.98 5.19 -7.14
C LEU A 78 -6.23 5.79 -8.54
N ALA A 79 -7.46 6.17 -8.85
CA ALA A 79 -7.80 6.84 -10.12
C ALA A 79 -7.16 8.24 -10.20
N GLU A 80 -7.27 9.03 -9.13
CA GLU A 80 -6.60 10.33 -9.00
C GLU A 80 -5.08 10.21 -9.19
N ALA A 81 -4.47 9.20 -8.55
CA ALA A 81 -3.04 8.91 -8.69
C ALA A 81 -2.64 8.58 -10.12
N ARG A 82 -3.43 7.77 -10.83
CA ARG A 82 -3.14 7.41 -12.23
C ARG A 82 -3.28 8.59 -13.19
N ALA A 83 -4.10 9.58 -12.86
CA ALA A 83 -4.23 10.79 -13.67
C ALA A 83 -3.01 11.74 -13.52
N LEU A 84 -2.34 11.71 -12.38
CA LEU A 84 -1.27 12.67 -12.05
C LEU A 84 0.14 12.08 -12.05
N CYS A 85 0.27 10.77 -11.84
CA CYS A 85 1.54 10.12 -11.51
C CYS A 85 1.75 8.83 -12.31
N ARG A 86 3.01 8.39 -12.42
CA ARG A 86 3.33 7.00 -12.79
C ARG A 86 3.12 6.11 -11.56
N VAL A 87 1.98 5.46 -11.47
CA VAL A 87 1.61 4.64 -10.31
C VAL A 87 2.28 3.26 -10.33
N ILE A 88 2.93 2.90 -9.23
CA ILE A 88 3.38 1.53 -8.94
C ILE A 88 2.51 1.00 -7.80
N ASP A 89 1.61 0.06 -8.11
CA ASP A 89 0.70 -0.51 -7.12
C ASP A 89 1.34 -1.69 -6.39
N ALA A 90 1.90 -1.42 -5.21
CA ALA A 90 2.50 -2.42 -4.35
C ALA A 90 1.53 -2.99 -3.30
N THR A 91 0.21 -2.80 -3.47
CA THR A 91 -0.82 -3.42 -2.62
C THR A 91 -0.57 -4.92 -2.51
N CYS A 92 -0.62 -5.44 -1.28
CA CYS A 92 -0.38 -6.85 -1.03
C CYS A 92 -1.39 -7.70 -1.82
N PRO A 93 -0.95 -8.76 -2.54
CA PRO A 93 -1.87 -9.60 -3.29
C PRO A 93 -2.98 -10.25 -2.45
N PHE A 94 -2.76 -10.46 -1.15
CA PHE A 94 -3.79 -10.93 -0.24
C PHE A 94 -4.86 -9.86 0.03
N VAL A 95 -4.45 -8.60 0.25
CA VAL A 95 -5.36 -7.45 0.37
C VAL A 95 -6.15 -7.26 -0.91
N ARG A 96 -5.48 -7.28 -2.07
CA ARG A 96 -6.14 -7.15 -3.38
C ARG A 96 -7.16 -8.26 -3.62
N ARG A 97 -6.85 -9.50 -3.22
CA ARG A 97 -7.79 -10.62 -3.31
C ARG A 97 -9.03 -10.38 -2.45
N ALA A 98 -8.85 -9.89 -1.22
CA ALA A 98 -9.97 -9.57 -0.34
C ALA A 98 -10.85 -8.45 -0.92
N GLN A 99 -10.26 -7.41 -1.52
CA GLN A 99 -10.98 -6.33 -2.22
C GLN A 99 -11.80 -6.86 -3.40
N LEU A 100 -11.22 -7.75 -4.22
CA LEU A 100 -11.92 -8.36 -5.34
C LEU A 100 -13.09 -9.24 -4.88
N ALA A 101 -12.89 -10.05 -3.83
CA ALA A 101 -13.95 -10.89 -3.27
C ALA A 101 -15.09 -10.05 -2.68
N ALA A 102 -14.77 -8.95 -1.97
CA ALA A 102 -15.78 -8.03 -1.45
C ALA A 102 -16.62 -7.39 -2.57
N ALA A 103 -15.97 -6.94 -3.65
CA ALA A 103 -16.66 -6.37 -4.81
C ALA A 103 -17.54 -7.39 -5.54
N GLU A 104 -17.05 -8.62 -5.70
CA GLU A 104 -17.80 -9.72 -6.32
C GLU A 104 -19.06 -10.05 -5.52
N LEU A 105 -18.93 -10.31 -4.21
CA LEU A 105 -20.05 -10.60 -3.32
C LEU A 105 -21.10 -9.47 -3.30
N ALA A 106 -20.64 -8.21 -3.28
CA ALA A 106 -21.54 -7.06 -3.35
C ALA A 106 -22.29 -6.99 -4.69
N SER A 107 -21.60 -7.28 -5.80
CA SER A 107 -22.21 -7.30 -7.14
C SER A 107 -23.28 -8.40 -7.30
N GLU A 108 -23.18 -9.47 -6.51
CA GLU A 108 -24.20 -10.53 -6.41
C GLU A 108 -25.39 -10.16 -5.51
N GLY A 109 -25.42 -8.95 -4.95
CA GLY A 109 -26.48 -8.47 -4.05
C GLY A 109 -26.40 -9.06 -2.63
N ARG A 110 -25.24 -9.58 -2.21
CA ARG A 110 -25.04 -10.13 -0.87
C ARG A 110 -24.67 -9.03 0.13
N LEU A 111 -25.08 -9.22 1.39
CA LEU A 111 -24.56 -8.42 2.49
C LEU A 111 -23.11 -8.81 2.79
N VAL A 112 -22.18 -7.88 2.62
CA VAL A 112 -20.76 -8.06 2.94
C VAL A 112 -20.47 -7.46 4.31
N ILE A 113 -19.95 -8.27 5.24
CA ILE A 113 -19.54 -7.82 6.58
C ILE A 113 -18.01 -7.78 6.62
N ILE A 114 -17.45 -6.60 6.85
CA ILE A 114 -16.00 -6.38 6.98
C ILE A 114 -15.69 -6.17 8.46
N VAL A 115 -14.76 -6.96 9.00
CA VAL A 115 -14.34 -6.87 10.40
C VAL A 115 -12.94 -6.28 10.48
N GLY A 116 -12.82 -5.11 11.12
CA GLY A 116 -11.55 -4.42 11.31
C GLY A 116 -11.74 -3.03 11.90
N THR A 117 -10.65 -2.27 12.01
CA THR A 117 -10.69 -0.88 12.47
C THR A 117 -11.12 0.04 11.33
N GLY A 118 -12.23 0.77 11.49
CA GLY A 118 -12.86 1.55 10.41
C GLY A 118 -11.94 2.57 9.72
N GLU A 119 -11.02 3.18 10.46
CA GLU A 119 -10.07 4.17 9.91
C GLU A 119 -8.83 3.55 9.26
N HIS A 120 -8.66 2.22 9.33
CA HIS A 120 -7.49 1.56 8.76
C HIS A 120 -7.59 1.54 7.22
N PRO A 121 -6.53 1.92 6.45
CA PRO A 121 -6.59 2.00 5.00
C PRO A 121 -7.05 0.72 4.29
N GLU A 122 -6.66 -0.44 4.84
CA GLU A 122 -7.08 -1.74 4.32
C GLU A 122 -8.59 -1.95 4.44
N VAL A 123 -9.18 -1.57 5.58
CA VAL A 123 -10.63 -1.68 5.83
C VAL A 123 -11.39 -0.70 4.95
N ALA A 124 -10.94 0.55 4.87
CA ALA A 124 -11.52 1.54 3.99
C ALA A 124 -11.51 1.09 2.52
N GLY A 125 -10.43 0.46 2.07
CA GLY A 125 -10.33 -0.10 0.72
C GLY A 125 -11.28 -1.29 0.46
N LEU A 126 -11.55 -2.11 1.47
CA LEU A 126 -12.53 -3.21 1.37
C LEU A 126 -13.96 -2.68 1.31
N VAL A 127 -14.30 -1.70 2.15
CA VAL A 127 -15.62 -1.05 2.18
C VAL A 127 -15.89 -0.35 0.86
N ASP A 128 -14.92 0.43 0.38
CA ASP A 128 -15.00 1.08 -0.92
C ASP A 128 -15.20 0.05 -2.04
N ALA A 129 -14.48 -1.08 -2.03
CA ALA A 129 -14.65 -2.14 -3.02
C ALA A 129 -16.06 -2.76 -3.01
N ALA A 130 -16.67 -2.89 -1.83
CA ALA A 130 -18.04 -3.39 -1.65
C ALA A 130 -19.15 -2.38 -2.03
N GLY A 131 -18.80 -1.13 -2.36
CA GLY A 131 -19.76 -0.14 -2.86
C GLY A 131 -20.27 0.88 -1.83
N GLY A 132 -19.67 0.95 -0.64
CA GLY A 132 -20.00 1.94 0.40
C GLY A 132 -20.76 1.35 1.57
#